data_AF-A0A2E2AR77-F1
#
_entry.id   AF-A0A2E2AR77-F1
#
_cell.length_a   1.000
_cell.length_b   1.000
_cell.length_c   1.000
_cell.angle_alpha   90.00
_cell.angle_beta   90.00
_cell.angle_gamma   90.00
#
_symmetry.space_group_name_H-M   'P 1'
#
loop_
_entity.id
_entity.type
_entity.pdbx_description
1 polymer ?
#
loop_
_entity_poly.entity_id
_entity_poly.type
_entity_poly.pdbx_seq_one_letter_code
_entity_poly.pdbx_strand_id
1 'polypeptide(L)'
;MMVSPRNSLFTSTFTALIVLIFSIGPSWGQQELLDGRNGRNIALGNFRPKPSLKVRQTLLEQAQFPVVDVHTHFRHRLKHDLGKLDEYVQLMDKHNIAVCCSLDGKLGDTLDAHLEYVGKKYPDRFNVFANVDWQGEGESDAPSTWACHQPGFGEKTARQLQLAVGYGVSGLKLFKQFGLSYRNPNGSLLTIDDPRWDPIWKACGQLGIPVIIHTADPMAFFQPIDETNERWEELFRHPEWSFPPEEYP
;
A
#
# COMPACT_ATOMS: atom_id res chain seq x y z
N MET A 1 32.08 -55.90 59.85
CA MET A 1 33.02 -56.84 59.19
C MET A 1 32.60 -56.95 57.74
N MET A 2 33.38 -56.36 56.82
CA MET A 2 34.17 -57.06 55.75
C MET A 2 33.28 -57.68 54.65
N VAL A 3 33.46 -57.52 53.33
CA VAL A 3 34.47 -56.90 52.44
C VAL A 3 33.84 -56.73 51.04
N SER A 4 34.33 -55.72 50.30
CA SER A 4 34.45 -55.48 48.83
C SER A 4 34.02 -56.55 47.80
N PRO A 5 33.65 -56.11 46.59
CA PRO A 5 34.51 -56.28 45.41
C PRO A 5 34.54 -54.98 44.55
N ARG A 6 35.39 -54.73 43.54
CA ARG A 6 36.45 -55.44 42.80
C ARG A 6 37.16 -54.35 41.95
N ASN A 7 38.47 -54.53 41.71
CA ASN A 7 39.24 -54.43 40.46
C ASN A 7 38.81 -53.40 39.37
N SER A 8 39.68 -52.71 38.63
CA SER A 8 41.14 -52.66 38.53
C SER A 8 41.51 -51.59 37.49
N LEU A 9 42.70 -50.98 37.65
CA LEU A 9 43.63 -50.52 36.60
C LEU A 9 43.15 -49.45 35.60
N PHE A 10 43.82 -48.30 35.59
CA PHE A 10 44.63 -47.80 34.46
C PHE A 10 45.27 -46.45 34.87
N THR A 11 46.59 -46.52 35.13
CA THR A 11 47.67 -45.56 34.82
C THR A 11 47.26 -44.12 34.46
N SER A 12 47.63 -43.13 35.27
CA SER A 12 48.89 -42.35 35.23
C SER A 12 48.75 -41.04 34.42
N THR A 13 48.83 -39.93 35.16
CA THR A 13 49.54 -38.69 34.82
C THR A 13 49.25 -38.02 33.46
N PHE A 14 48.60 -36.85 33.47
CA PHE A 14 49.33 -35.58 33.30
C PHE A 14 48.40 -34.39 33.54
N THR A 15 48.84 -33.55 34.46
CA THR A 15 48.31 -32.22 34.73
C THR A 15 48.66 -31.31 33.55
N ALA A 16 47.66 -30.81 32.83
CA ALA A 16 47.79 -29.63 31.98
C ALA A 16 46.41 -28.99 31.82
N LEU A 17 46.08 -28.12 32.78
CA LEU A 17 44.93 -27.23 32.71
C LEU A 17 45.23 -26.16 31.63
N ILE A 18 44.88 -26.43 30.37
CA ILE A 18 44.90 -25.42 29.32
C ILE A 18 43.68 -24.53 29.53
N VAL A 19 43.89 -23.42 30.25
CA VAL A 19 42.93 -22.31 30.28
C VAL A 19 43.11 -21.54 28.98
N LEU A 20 42.30 -21.90 27.97
CA LEU A 20 42.11 -21.08 26.76
C LEU A 20 41.27 -19.85 27.15
N ILE A 21 41.94 -18.81 27.63
CA ILE A 21 41.36 -17.47 27.67
C ILE A 21 41.34 -17.00 26.22
N PHE A 22 40.23 -17.26 25.51
CA PHE A 22 39.92 -16.46 24.34
C PHE A 22 39.62 -15.05 24.84
N SER A 23 40.63 -14.18 24.72
CA SER A 23 40.48 -12.75 24.78
C SER A 23 39.56 -12.31 23.64
N ILE A 24 38.26 -12.51 23.81
CA ILE A 24 37.26 -11.71 23.11
C ILE A 24 37.35 -10.34 23.79
N GLY A 25 38.41 -9.60 23.47
CA GLY A 25 38.35 -8.15 23.62
C GLY A 25 37.11 -7.73 22.82
N PRO A 26 36.20 -6.93 23.38
CA PRO A 26 35.11 -6.44 22.56
C PRO A 26 35.79 -5.76 21.37
N SER A 27 35.44 -6.17 20.17
CA SER A 27 35.61 -5.29 19.02
C SER A 27 34.76 -4.07 19.35
N TRP A 28 35.33 -3.08 20.03
CA TRP A 28 34.83 -1.72 20.03
C TRP A 28 35.12 -1.17 18.63
N GLY A 29 34.54 -1.81 17.60
CA GLY A 29 34.08 -1.05 16.46
C GLY A 29 33.07 -0.11 17.07
N GLN A 30 33.53 1.09 17.42
CA GLN A 30 32.71 2.14 17.98
C GLN A 30 31.60 2.32 16.97
N GLN A 31 30.43 1.77 17.28
CA GLN A 31 29.30 1.78 16.37
C GLN A 31 29.01 3.25 16.13
N GLU A 32 29.38 3.72 14.94
CA GLU A 32 29.40 5.15 14.66
C GLU A 32 27.99 5.66 14.94
N LEU A 33 27.88 6.68 15.80
CA LEU A 33 26.59 7.28 16.11
C LEU A 33 26.06 7.89 14.81
N LEU A 34 25.04 7.24 14.23
CA LEU A 34 24.41 7.64 12.98
C LEU A 34 23.45 8.83 13.19
N ASP A 35 23.91 9.83 13.93
CA ASP A 35 23.14 10.98 14.40
C ASP A 35 23.33 12.23 13.54
N GLY A 36 24.25 12.20 12.56
CA GLY A 36 24.54 13.34 11.69
C GLY A 36 25.22 14.53 12.39
N ARG A 37 25.53 14.43 13.69
CA ARG A 37 26.10 15.56 14.45
C ARG A 37 27.58 15.72 14.14
N ASN A 38 28.03 16.96 14.05
CA ASN A 38 29.43 17.32 13.76
C ASN A 38 29.98 16.69 12.47
N GLY A 39 29.13 16.44 11.46
CA GLY A 39 29.53 15.93 10.15
C GLY A 39 29.73 14.42 10.05
N ARG A 40 29.30 13.64 11.06
CA ARG A 40 29.32 12.16 11.02
C ARG A 40 28.15 11.59 10.22
N ASN A 41 28.20 10.28 9.94
CA ASN A 41 27.14 9.59 9.21
C ASN A 41 25.77 9.77 9.88
N ILE A 42 24.71 9.85 9.08
CA ILE A 42 23.32 9.97 9.55
C ILE A 42 22.53 8.74 9.09
N ALA A 43 21.80 8.12 10.01
CA ALA A 43 20.83 7.09 9.63
C ALA A 43 19.67 7.79 8.93
N LEU A 44 19.18 7.21 7.84
CA LEU A 44 18.03 7.79 7.12
C LEU A 44 16.83 8.05 8.03
N GLY A 45 16.57 7.16 8.99
CA GLY A 45 15.50 7.33 9.97
C GLY A 45 15.61 8.64 10.77
N ASN A 46 16.80 9.23 10.85
CA ASN A 46 17.10 10.51 11.51
C ASN A 46 17.21 11.68 10.53
N PHE A 47 17.21 11.44 9.21
CA PHE A 47 17.22 12.48 8.18
C PHE A 47 15.86 13.19 8.16
N ARG A 48 15.86 14.50 8.41
CA ARG A 48 14.68 15.37 8.44
C ARG A 48 15.01 16.66 7.69
N PRO A 49 15.13 16.61 6.35
CA PRO A 49 15.54 17.76 5.59
C PRO A 49 14.54 18.90 5.75
N LYS A 50 15.05 20.12 5.97
CA LYS A 50 14.25 21.34 5.83
C LYS A 50 14.37 21.80 4.39
N PRO A 51 13.27 21.95 3.64
CA PRO A 51 13.32 22.41 2.26
C PRO A 51 14.11 23.72 2.16
N SER A 52 15.14 23.74 1.31
CA SER A 52 15.93 24.96 1.01
C SER A 52 15.31 25.79 -0.11
N LEU A 53 14.27 25.26 -0.79
CA LEU A 53 13.50 25.94 -1.81
C LEU A 53 12.77 27.15 -1.19
N LYS A 54 13.42 28.31 -1.22
CA LYS A 54 12.85 29.59 -0.80
C LYS A 54 12.05 30.21 -1.95
N VAL A 55 10.94 29.56 -2.29
CA VAL A 55 9.92 30.17 -3.16
C VAL A 55 8.91 30.92 -2.30
N ARG A 56 8.23 31.89 -2.90
CA ARG A 56 7.11 32.56 -2.24
C ARG A 56 6.06 31.52 -1.87
N GLN A 57 5.84 31.32 -0.58
CA GLN A 57 4.77 30.49 -0.06
C GLN A 57 3.58 31.36 0.31
N THR A 58 2.40 30.97 -0.15
CA THR A 58 1.14 31.57 0.29
C THR A 58 0.37 30.48 1.03
N LEU A 59 0.24 30.62 2.35
CA LEU A 59 -0.51 29.70 3.19
C LEU A 59 -2.01 30.03 3.07
N LEU A 60 -2.67 29.39 2.11
CA LEU A 60 -4.13 29.46 1.99
C LEU A 60 -4.74 28.34 2.84
N GLU A 61 -5.52 28.72 3.84
CA GLU A 61 -6.22 27.77 4.72
C GLU A 61 -7.63 27.45 4.24
N GLN A 62 -8.14 28.10 3.19
CA GLN A 62 -9.48 27.83 2.66
C GLN A 62 -9.49 28.10 1.17
N ALA A 63 -10.19 27.25 0.41
CA ALA A 63 -10.37 27.49 -1.02
C ALA A 63 -11.32 28.66 -1.26
N GLN A 64 -10.98 29.53 -2.20
CA GLN A 64 -11.82 30.68 -2.58
C GLN A 64 -13.18 30.24 -3.14
N PHE A 65 -13.21 29.10 -3.84
CA PHE A 65 -14.41 28.49 -4.40
C PHE A 65 -14.58 27.08 -3.84
N PRO A 66 -15.82 26.54 -3.80
CA PRO A 66 -16.06 25.18 -3.36
C PRO A 66 -15.24 24.17 -4.17
N VAL A 67 -14.55 23.27 -3.47
CA VAL A 67 -13.67 22.25 -4.08
C VAL A 67 -14.37 20.89 -4.05
N VAL A 68 -14.14 20.11 -5.11
CA VAL A 68 -14.40 18.67 -5.14
C VAL A 68 -13.06 17.95 -5.01
N ASP A 69 -12.87 17.24 -3.91
CA ASP A 69 -11.71 16.36 -3.75
C ASP A 69 -12.03 15.01 -4.40
N VAL A 70 -11.27 14.63 -5.43
CA VAL A 70 -11.57 13.45 -6.25
C VAL A 70 -10.83 12.19 -5.81
N HIS A 71 -10.05 12.23 -4.72
CA HIS A 71 -9.20 11.09 -4.35
C HIS A 71 -9.03 10.95 -2.83
N THR A 72 -9.99 10.30 -2.18
CA THR A 72 -9.90 10.00 -0.74
C THR A 72 -10.17 8.53 -0.45
N HIS A 73 -9.43 7.96 0.50
CA HIS A 73 -9.57 6.57 0.97
C HIS A 73 -10.08 6.53 2.42
N PHE A 74 -11.39 6.78 2.62
CA PHE A 74 -12.03 6.83 3.94
C PHE A 74 -11.98 5.52 4.72
N ARG A 75 -12.18 4.37 4.06
CA ARG A 75 -12.16 3.06 4.72
C ARG A 75 -10.80 2.77 5.34
N HIS A 76 -9.72 3.05 4.60
CA HIS A 76 -8.37 2.79 5.08
C HIS A 76 -7.92 3.80 6.14
N ARG A 77 -8.29 5.07 5.97
CA ARG A 77 -7.83 6.17 6.84
C ARG A 77 -8.66 6.27 8.12
N LEU A 78 -9.98 6.14 8.01
CA LEU A 78 -10.90 6.36 9.12
C LEU A 78 -11.44 5.05 9.70
N LYS A 79 -11.27 3.90 9.03
CA LYS A 79 -11.68 2.57 9.52
C LYS A 79 -13.18 2.47 9.86
N HIS A 80 -14.02 3.15 9.09
CA HIS A 80 -15.47 3.24 9.32
C HIS A 80 -15.86 3.84 10.69
N ASP A 81 -14.98 4.64 11.28
CA ASP A 81 -15.26 5.38 12.51
C ASP A 81 -16.10 6.63 12.18
N LEU A 82 -17.29 6.72 12.76
CA LEU A 82 -18.22 7.84 12.55
C LEU A 82 -17.73 9.13 13.20
N GLY A 83 -17.02 9.06 14.33
CA GLY A 83 -16.46 10.25 14.98
C GLY A 83 -15.37 10.88 14.11
N LYS A 84 -14.53 10.05 13.50
CA LYS A 84 -13.53 10.54 12.53
C LYS A 84 -14.14 11.04 11.23
N LEU A 85 -15.27 10.48 10.80
CA LEU A 85 -16.01 11.00 9.66
C LEU A 85 -16.53 12.41 9.96
N ASP A 86 -17.07 12.64 11.17
CA ASP A 86 -17.52 13.96 11.63
C ASP A 86 -16.36 14.98 11.65
N GLU A 87 -15.22 14.59 12.21
CA GLU A 87 -14.00 15.41 12.20
C GLU A 87 -13.55 15.75 10.77
N TYR A 88 -13.66 14.78 9.84
CA TYR A 88 -13.33 15.02 8.44
C TYR A 88 -14.31 15.98 7.76
N VAL A 89 -15.60 15.88 8.04
CA VAL A 89 -16.60 16.83 7.52
C VAL A 89 -16.36 18.24 8.05
N GLN A 90 -15.98 18.38 9.33
CA GLN A 90 -15.57 19.69 9.88
C GLN A 90 -14.34 20.24 9.16
N LEU A 91 -13.38 19.37 8.82
CA LEU A 91 -12.22 19.73 8.02
C LEU A 91 -12.64 20.17 6.60
N MET A 92 -13.56 19.46 5.97
CA MET A 92 -14.11 19.85 4.66
C MET A 92 -14.75 21.24 4.72
N ASP A 93 -15.58 21.51 5.74
CA ASP A 93 -16.23 22.82 5.93
C ASP A 93 -15.19 23.93 6.13
N LYS A 94 -14.19 23.70 6.97
CA LYS A 94 -13.10 24.64 7.24
C LYS A 94 -12.34 25.02 5.96
N HIS A 95 -12.17 24.08 5.04
CA HIS A 95 -11.37 24.27 3.83
C HIS A 95 -12.18 24.58 2.56
N ASN A 96 -13.50 24.74 2.67
CA ASN A 96 -14.43 24.93 1.54
C ASN A 96 -14.41 23.75 0.55
N ILE A 97 -14.34 22.53 1.07
CA ILE A 97 -14.50 21.29 0.30
C ILE A 97 -15.97 20.90 0.34
N ALA A 98 -16.63 21.00 -0.80
CA ALA A 98 -18.04 20.66 -0.92
C ALA A 98 -18.25 19.14 -0.87
N VAL A 99 -17.51 18.42 -1.71
CA VAL A 99 -17.70 16.98 -1.91
C VAL A 99 -16.35 16.26 -1.97
N CYS A 100 -16.27 15.08 -1.38
CA CYS A 100 -15.16 14.16 -1.54
C CYS A 100 -15.59 12.88 -2.27
N CYS A 101 -14.78 12.41 -3.21
CA CYS A 101 -14.94 11.11 -3.83
C CYS A 101 -14.20 10.06 -3.01
N SER A 102 -14.95 9.21 -2.31
CA SER A 102 -14.44 7.98 -1.73
C SER A 102 -14.10 6.99 -2.83
N LEU A 103 -12.87 6.48 -2.80
CA LEU A 103 -12.37 5.51 -3.76
C LEU A 103 -12.40 4.06 -3.23
N ASP A 104 -13.16 3.80 -2.16
CA ASP A 104 -13.18 2.53 -1.42
C ASP A 104 -14.45 1.67 -1.66
N GLY A 105 -15.21 1.95 -2.72
CA GLY A 105 -16.44 1.24 -3.06
C GLY A 105 -16.22 -0.15 -3.66
N LYS A 106 -15.59 -1.08 -2.94
CA LYS A 106 -15.37 -2.45 -3.47
C LYS A 106 -16.70 -3.11 -3.84
N LEU A 107 -16.87 -3.45 -5.13
CA LEU A 107 -18.04 -4.18 -5.64
C LEU A 107 -18.19 -5.53 -4.92
N GLY A 108 -19.45 -5.92 -4.67
CA GLY A 108 -19.79 -7.11 -3.89
C GLY A 108 -20.16 -6.75 -2.44
N ASP A 109 -19.92 -7.69 -1.53
CA ASP A 109 -20.58 -7.72 -0.22
C ASP A 109 -20.26 -6.55 0.72
N THR A 110 -19.16 -5.82 0.47
CA THR A 110 -18.76 -4.70 1.34
C THR A 110 -19.26 -3.34 0.86
N LEU A 111 -19.86 -3.25 -0.33
CA LEU A 111 -20.26 -1.99 -0.93
C LEU A 111 -21.34 -1.29 -0.10
N ASP A 112 -22.40 -2.01 0.26
CA ASP A 112 -23.56 -1.44 0.97
C ASP A 112 -23.17 -0.83 2.31
N ALA A 113 -22.32 -1.52 3.07
CA ALA A 113 -21.81 -1.03 4.35
C ALA A 113 -20.96 0.24 4.17
N HIS A 114 -20.23 0.37 3.07
CA HIS A 114 -19.43 1.57 2.79
C HIS A 114 -20.31 2.75 2.33
N LEU A 115 -21.29 2.49 1.46
CA LEU A 115 -22.30 3.48 1.06
C LEU A 115 -23.08 4.00 2.27
N GLU A 116 -23.51 3.12 3.17
CA GLU A 116 -24.17 3.53 4.42
C GLU A 116 -23.23 4.37 5.29
N TYR A 117 -21.97 3.95 5.46
CA TYR A 117 -21.00 4.66 6.28
C TYR A 117 -20.81 6.12 5.84
N VAL A 118 -20.56 6.37 4.56
CA VAL A 118 -20.31 7.74 4.07
C VAL A 118 -21.60 8.52 3.80
N GLY A 119 -22.66 7.86 3.33
CA GLY A 119 -23.86 8.53 2.83
C GLY A 119 -24.95 8.79 3.87
N LYS A 120 -25.07 7.97 4.93
CA LYS A 120 -26.23 8.04 5.83
C LYS A 120 -26.33 9.34 6.62
N LYS A 121 -25.21 9.81 7.16
CA LYS A 121 -25.17 11.03 7.99
C LYS A 121 -24.97 12.30 7.16
N TYR A 122 -24.28 12.19 6.02
CA TYR A 122 -23.84 13.31 5.19
C TYR A 122 -24.10 13.04 3.70
N PRO A 123 -25.37 12.90 3.28
CA PRO A 123 -25.73 12.40 1.95
C PRO A 123 -25.18 13.23 0.78
N ASP A 124 -24.98 14.53 0.98
CA ASP A 124 -24.52 15.45 -0.08
C ASP A 124 -23.02 15.75 -0.02
N ARG A 125 -22.25 15.05 0.83
CA ARG A 125 -20.81 15.34 1.05
C ARG A 125 -19.88 14.33 0.40
N PHE A 126 -20.39 13.18 0.00
CA PHE A 126 -19.56 12.09 -0.50
C PHE A 126 -20.13 11.44 -1.74
N ASN A 127 -19.26 11.25 -2.73
CA ASN A 127 -19.51 10.34 -3.85
C ASN A 127 -18.68 9.08 -3.64
N VAL A 128 -19.18 7.92 -4.09
CA VAL A 128 -18.42 6.66 -4.01
C VAL A 128 -18.08 6.15 -5.40
N PHE A 129 -16.81 5.84 -5.61
CA PHE A 129 -16.30 5.19 -6.81
C PHE A 129 -16.14 3.70 -6.53
N ALA A 130 -16.69 2.87 -7.41
CA ALA A 130 -16.61 1.43 -7.32
C ALA A 130 -15.19 0.92 -7.56
N ASN A 131 -14.86 -0.23 -6.98
CA ASN A 131 -13.63 -0.96 -7.29
C ASN A 131 -13.95 -2.37 -7.75
N VAL A 132 -13.19 -2.85 -8.73
CA VAL A 132 -13.28 -4.23 -9.24
C VAL A 132 -12.39 -5.15 -8.40
N ASP A 133 -12.92 -6.31 -8.02
CA ASP A 133 -12.12 -7.40 -7.46
C ASP A 133 -11.63 -8.32 -8.59
N TRP A 134 -10.41 -8.09 -9.04
CA TRP A 134 -9.79 -8.84 -10.14
C TRP A 134 -9.41 -10.27 -9.73
N GLN A 135 -9.05 -10.47 -8.46
CA GLN A 135 -8.62 -11.77 -7.94
C GLN A 135 -9.82 -12.62 -7.52
N GLY A 136 -10.80 -12.02 -6.84
CA GLY A 136 -11.92 -12.74 -6.24
C GLY A 136 -11.42 -13.80 -5.25
N GLU A 137 -11.92 -15.03 -5.39
CA GLU A 137 -11.55 -16.16 -4.52
C GLU A 137 -10.31 -16.94 -5.01
N GLY A 138 -9.65 -16.48 -6.08
CA GLY A 138 -8.47 -17.14 -6.62
C GLY A 138 -7.26 -17.07 -5.69
N GLU A 139 -6.36 -18.04 -5.82
CA GLU A 139 -5.10 -18.12 -5.08
C GLU A 139 -4.11 -17.04 -5.56
N SER A 140 -3.47 -16.34 -4.62
CA SER A 140 -2.63 -15.17 -4.93
C SER A 140 -1.43 -15.47 -5.83
N ASP A 141 -0.90 -16.68 -5.79
CA ASP A 141 0.24 -17.17 -6.56
C ASP A 141 -0.14 -17.98 -7.81
N ALA A 142 -1.44 -18.16 -8.08
CA ALA A 142 -1.94 -18.86 -9.26
C ALA A 142 -2.91 -17.99 -10.07
N PRO A 143 -2.41 -17.07 -10.94
CA PRO A 143 -3.24 -16.15 -11.70
C PRO A 143 -4.36 -16.82 -12.50
N SER A 144 -4.17 -18.05 -13.00
CA SER A 144 -5.21 -18.80 -13.70
C SER A 144 -6.49 -19.04 -12.89
N THR A 145 -6.42 -18.94 -11.56
CA THR A 145 -7.56 -19.12 -10.65
C THR A 145 -8.31 -17.81 -10.35
N TRP A 146 -7.76 -16.66 -10.74
CA TRP A 146 -8.37 -15.37 -10.42
C TRP A 146 -9.67 -15.16 -11.19
N ALA A 147 -10.57 -14.38 -10.59
CA ALA A 147 -11.88 -14.05 -11.15
C ALA A 147 -11.77 -13.43 -12.56
N CYS A 148 -10.79 -12.56 -12.79
CA CYS A 148 -10.61 -11.86 -14.06
C CYS A 148 -10.21 -12.76 -15.25
N HIS A 149 -9.81 -14.00 -14.99
CA HIS A 149 -9.51 -15.01 -16.03
C HIS A 149 -10.66 -16.00 -16.24
N GLN A 150 -11.73 -15.91 -15.45
CA GLN A 150 -12.90 -16.77 -15.62
C GLN A 150 -13.82 -16.25 -16.74
N PRO A 151 -14.48 -17.16 -17.50
CA PRO A 151 -15.40 -16.76 -18.54
C PRO A 151 -16.52 -15.83 -18.03
N GLY A 152 -16.82 -14.78 -18.79
CA GLY A 152 -17.91 -13.85 -18.47
C GLY A 152 -17.61 -12.83 -17.36
N PHE A 153 -16.35 -12.72 -16.91
CA PHE A 153 -15.97 -11.77 -15.87
C PHE A 153 -16.34 -10.33 -16.22
N GLY A 154 -15.99 -9.86 -17.43
CA GLY A 154 -16.28 -8.49 -17.87
C GLY A 154 -17.77 -8.17 -17.83
N GLU A 155 -18.62 -9.08 -18.33
CA GLU A 155 -20.08 -8.93 -18.33
C GLU A 155 -20.65 -8.97 -16.91
N LYS A 156 -20.14 -9.86 -16.04
CA LYS A 156 -20.55 -9.94 -14.64
C LYS A 156 -20.20 -8.65 -13.90
N THR A 157 -18.97 -8.14 -14.06
CA THR A 157 -18.53 -6.88 -13.43
C THR A 157 -19.32 -5.70 -13.97
N ALA A 158 -19.59 -5.64 -15.29
CA ALA A 158 -20.45 -4.62 -15.89
C ALA A 158 -21.86 -4.65 -15.26
N ARG A 159 -22.43 -5.83 -15.03
CA ARG A 159 -23.74 -5.95 -14.37
C ARG A 159 -23.71 -5.53 -12.91
N GLN A 160 -22.66 -5.89 -12.16
CA GLN A 160 -22.45 -5.43 -10.79
C GLN A 160 -22.34 -3.91 -10.73
N LEU A 161 -21.63 -3.29 -11.68
CA LEU A 161 -21.48 -1.84 -11.76
C LEU A 161 -22.81 -1.14 -12.05
N GLN A 162 -23.63 -1.67 -12.98
CA GLN A 162 -24.98 -1.13 -13.23
C GLN A 162 -25.86 -1.13 -11.98
N LEU A 163 -25.81 -2.22 -11.20
CA LEU A 163 -26.54 -2.31 -9.92
C LEU A 163 -25.98 -1.30 -8.92
N ALA A 164 -24.66 -1.23 -8.77
CA ALA A 164 -23.99 -0.31 -7.85
C ALA A 164 -24.31 1.16 -8.15
N VAL A 165 -24.37 1.56 -9.43
CA VAL A 165 -24.81 2.91 -9.83
C VAL A 165 -26.27 3.16 -9.42
N GLY A 166 -27.14 2.16 -9.54
CA GLY A 166 -28.51 2.22 -9.02
C GLY A 166 -28.59 2.42 -7.49
N TYR A 167 -27.53 2.08 -6.76
CA TYR A 167 -27.39 2.30 -5.31
C TYR A 167 -26.57 3.54 -4.94
N GLY A 168 -26.20 4.39 -5.90
CA GLY A 168 -25.53 5.68 -5.65
C GLY A 168 -24.02 5.71 -5.91
N VAL A 169 -23.43 4.64 -6.45
CA VAL A 169 -22.05 4.72 -6.98
C VAL A 169 -22.01 5.71 -8.14
N SER A 170 -20.99 6.56 -8.14
CA SER A 170 -20.84 7.69 -9.06
C SER A 170 -19.64 7.58 -10.00
N GLY A 171 -18.89 6.47 -9.97
CA GLY A 171 -17.69 6.30 -10.77
C GLY A 171 -17.03 4.94 -10.59
N LEU A 172 -15.97 4.69 -11.35
CA LEU A 172 -15.14 3.49 -11.26
C LEU A 172 -13.69 3.88 -10.97
N LYS A 173 -13.02 3.19 -10.06
CA LYS A 173 -11.61 3.37 -9.74
C LYS A 173 -10.83 2.07 -9.98
N LEU A 174 -9.73 2.21 -10.70
CA LEU A 174 -8.69 1.19 -10.80
C LEU A 174 -7.51 1.57 -9.92
N PHE A 175 -6.98 0.58 -9.20
CA PHE A 175 -5.79 0.74 -8.38
C PHE A 175 -4.53 0.34 -9.13
N LYS A 176 -3.38 0.80 -8.63
CA LYS A 176 -2.07 0.64 -9.25
C LYS A 176 -1.62 -0.81 -9.44
N GLN A 177 -2.17 -1.74 -8.67
CA GLN A 177 -2.01 -3.18 -8.89
C GLN A 177 -2.38 -3.57 -10.32
N PHE A 178 -3.37 -2.88 -10.88
CA PHE A 178 -3.66 -2.90 -12.30
C PHE A 178 -2.54 -2.18 -13.04
N GLY A 179 -1.65 -2.95 -13.69
CA GLY A 179 -0.45 -2.44 -14.36
C GLY A 179 0.85 -2.68 -13.59
N LEU A 180 0.82 -3.00 -12.29
CA LEU A 180 2.03 -3.32 -11.51
C LEU A 180 2.05 -4.78 -10.99
N SER A 181 0.93 -5.39 -10.62
CA SER A 181 0.96 -6.71 -9.97
C SER A 181 0.01 -7.74 -10.55
N TYR A 182 -1.11 -7.33 -11.13
CA TYR A 182 -2.01 -8.31 -11.74
C TYR A 182 -1.40 -8.85 -13.04
N ARG A 183 -1.32 -10.19 -13.11
CA ARG A 183 -0.69 -10.91 -14.22
C ARG A 183 -1.66 -11.86 -14.92
N ASN A 184 -1.37 -12.14 -16.18
CA ASN A 184 -1.89 -13.28 -16.92
C ASN A 184 -1.23 -14.58 -16.45
N PRO A 185 -1.82 -15.75 -16.73
CA PRO A 185 -1.22 -17.06 -16.39
C PRO A 185 0.17 -17.29 -17.01
N ASN A 186 0.49 -16.60 -18.10
CA ASN A 186 1.80 -16.64 -18.75
C ASN A 186 2.84 -15.68 -18.10
N GLY A 187 2.49 -15.00 -17.01
CA GLY A 187 3.36 -14.08 -16.27
C GLY A 187 3.35 -12.63 -16.75
N SER A 188 2.75 -12.32 -17.92
CA SER A 188 2.68 -10.93 -18.41
C SER A 188 1.75 -10.09 -17.53
N LEU A 189 2.00 -8.79 -17.40
CA LEU A 189 1.07 -7.88 -16.70
C LEU A 189 -0.25 -7.76 -17.48
N LEU A 190 -1.36 -7.55 -16.76
CA LEU A 190 -2.64 -7.18 -17.37
C LEU A 190 -2.55 -5.78 -17.95
N THR A 191 -3.01 -5.60 -19.19
CA THR A 191 -3.07 -4.29 -19.83
C THR A 191 -4.46 -3.67 -19.69
N ILE A 192 -4.51 -2.34 -19.68
CA ILE A 192 -5.76 -1.56 -19.51
C ILE A 192 -6.69 -1.62 -20.71
N ASP A 193 -6.13 -1.81 -21.89
CA ASP A 193 -6.78 -1.91 -23.18
C ASP A 193 -7.08 -3.36 -23.61
N ASP A 194 -6.90 -4.33 -22.71
CA ASP A 194 -7.25 -5.72 -22.99
C ASP A 194 -8.76 -5.83 -23.26
N PRO A 195 -9.18 -6.42 -24.41
CA PRO A 195 -10.59 -6.51 -24.80
C PRO A 195 -11.49 -7.22 -23.81
N ARG A 196 -10.95 -8.03 -22.88
CA ARG A 196 -11.72 -8.66 -21.79
C ARG A 196 -12.45 -7.64 -20.90
N TRP A 197 -11.94 -6.41 -20.83
CA TRP A 197 -12.50 -5.34 -20.01
C TRP A 197 -13.50 -4.46 -20.76
N ASP A 198 -13.63 -4.59 -22.08
CA ASP A 198 -14.54 -3.80 -22.92
C ASP A 198 -15.98 -3.73 -22.39
N PRO A 199 -16.58 -4.83 -21.87
CA PRO A 199 -17.91 -4.75 -21.27
C PRO A 199 -18.00 -3.76 -20.11
N ILE A 200 -16.94 -3.65 -19.30
CA ILE A 200 -16.86 -2.73 -18.15
C ILE A 200 -16.77 -1.28 -18.65
N TRP A 201 -15.91 -0.99 -19.64
CA TRP A 201 -15.76 0.34 -20.22
C TRP A 201 -17.04 0.79 -20.92
N LYS A 202 -17.66 -0.10 -21.69
CA LYS A 202 -18.94 0.14 -22.34
C LYS A 202 -20.03 0.45 -21.32
N ALA A 203 -20.10 -0.31 -20.22
CA ALA A 203 -21.05 -0.03 -19.15
C ALA A 203 -20.81 1.34 -18.51
N CYS A 204 -19.56 1.73 -18.23
CA CYS A 204 -19.25 3.07 -17.71
C CYS A 204 -19.75 4.17 -18.66
N GLY A 205 -19.49 4.02 -19.97
CA GLY A 205 -19.95 4.97 -20.99
C GLY A 205 -21.47 5.04 -21.11
N GLN A 206 -22.17 3.91 -21.03
CA GLN A 206 -23.64 3.85 -21.06
C GLN A 206 -24.30 4.42 -19.80
N LEU A 207 -23.67 4.23 -18.64
CA LEU A 207 -24.13 4.74 -17.35
C LEU A 207 -23.76 6.22 -17.13
N GLY A 208 -22.88 6.79 -17.98
CA GLY A 208 -22.42 8.17 -17.87
C GLY A 208 -21.53 8.43 -16.66
N ILE A 209 -20.81 7.41 -16.17
CA ILE A 209 -19.94 7.53 -15.00
C ILE A 209 -18.45 7.64 -15.40
N PRO A 210 -17.64 8.45 -14.71
CA PRO A 210 -16.21 8.57 -14.95
C PRO A 210 -15.43 7.35 -14.46
N VAL A 211 -14.25 7.14 -15.05
CA VAL A 211 -13.26 6.14 -14.62
C VAL A 211 -11.98 6.84 -14.19
N ILE A 212 -11.52 6.60 -12.95
CA ILE A 212 -10.21 7.01 -12.46
C ILE A 212 -9.26 5.83 -12.57
N ILE A 213 -8.19 6.00 -13.35
CA ILE A 213 -7.20 4.97 -13.61
C ILE A 213 -5.91 5.37 -12.92
N HIS A 214 -5.51 4.62 -11.90
CA HIS A 214 -4.21 4.75 -11.24
C HIS A 214 -3.41 3.50 -11.57
N THR A 215 -2.47 3.56 -12.50
CA THR A 215 -1.71 2.41 -13.03
C THR A 215 -0.20 2.71 -13.10
N ALA A 216 0.27 3.64 -12.27
CA ALA A 216 1.65 4.10 -12.23
C ALA A 216 2.00 4.57 -10.82
N ASP A 217 3.29 4.77 -10.57
CA ASP A 217 3.84 5.34 -9.35
C ASP A 217 4.94 6.36 -9.71
N PRO A 218 5.49 7.13 -8.77
CA PRO A 218 6.58 8.07 -9.05
C PRO A 218 7.75 7.40 -9.77
N MET A 219 8.39 8.09 -10.73
CA MET A 219 9.51 7.57 -11.51
C MET A 219 10.63 6.96 -10.65
N ALA A 220 10.91 7.58 -9.50
CA ALA A 220 11.90 7.13 -8.54
C ALA A 220 11.65 5.70 -8.00
N PHE A 221 10.41 5.23 -8.00
CA PHE A 221 10.07 3.87 -7.56
C PHE A 221 10.52 2.80 -8.57
N PHE A 222 10.82 3.22 -9.81
CA PHE A 222 11.35 2.37 -10.88
C PHE A 222 12.85 2.52 -11.08
N GLN A 223 13.55 3.27 -10.22
CA GLN A 223 14.99 3.45 -10.27
C GLN A 223 15.67 2.65 -9.15
N PRO A 224 16.98 2.37 -9.26
CA PRO A 224 17.73 1.78 -8.16
C PRO A 224 17.50 2.53 -6.84
N ILE A 225 17.37 1.77 -5.75
CA ILE A 225 17.24 2.32 -4.39
C ILE A 225 18.66 2.63 -3.88
N ASP A 226 19.17 3.80 -4.23
CA ASP A 226 20.50 4.30 -3.82
C ASP A 226 20.42 5.74 -3.26
N GLU A 227 21.57 6.32 -2.91
CA GLU A 227 21.65 7.67 -2.34
C GLU A 227 21.21 8.80 -3.30
N THR A 228 21.03 8.51 -4.58
CA THR A 228 20.57 9.46 -5.60
C THR A 228 19.06 9.41 -5.83
N ASN A 229 18.39 8.38 -5.33
CA ASN A 229 16.95 8.20 -5.47
C ASN A 229 16.17 9.21 -4.58
N GLU A 230 15.44 10.13 -5.21
CA GLU A 230 14.71 11.19 -4.48
C GLU A 230 13.60 10.67 -3.54
N ARG A 231 13.14 9.43 -3.74
CA ARG A 231 12.14 8.75 -2.90
C ARG A 231 12.73 7.66 -2.02
N TRP A 232 14.06 7.61 -1.86
CA TRP A 232 14.73 6.60 -1.06
C TRP A 232 14.12 6.43 0.35
N GLU A 233 13.73 7.53 1.01
CA GLU A 233 13.03 7.48 2.31
C GLU A 233 11.69 6.73 2.29
N GLU A 234 10.92 6.89 1.22
CA GLU A 234 9.62 6.22 1.07
C GLU A 234 9.84 4.74 0.76
N LEU A 235 10.74 4.42 -0.16
CA LEU A 235 11.08 3.05 -0.55
C LEU A 235 11.77 2.26 0.57
N PHE A 236 12.54 2.91 1.43
CA PHE A 236 13.09 2.27 2.62
C PHE A 236 11.99 1.85 3.61
N ARG A 237 10.93 2.66 3.75
CA ARG A 237 9.79 2.35 4.63
C ARG A 237 8.80 1.39 3.98
N HIS A 238 8.70 1.43 2.66
CA HIS A 238 7.81 0.62 1.82
C HIS A 238 8.61 -0.05 0.69
N PRO A 239 9.45 -1.06 1.00
CA PRO A 239 10.25 -1.75 -0.02
C PRO A 239 9.39 -2.37 -1.12
N GLU A 240 8.14 -2.73 -0.81
CA GLU A 240 7.16 -3.26 -1.75
C GLU A 240 6.67 -2.26 -2.80
N TRP A 241 7.07 -0.98 -2.70
CA TRP A 241 6.81 0.04 -3.72
C TRP A 241 7.97 0.18 -4.71
N SER A 242 8.99 -0.67 -4.64
CA SER A 242 10.05 -0.74 -5.64
C SER A 242 9.60 -1.57 -6.86
N PHE A 243 9.72 -0.99 -8.05
CA PHE A 243 9.30 -1.60 -9.32
C PHE A 243 10.47 -1.60 -10.31
N PRO A 244 11.48 -2.46 -10.12
CA PRO A 244 12.72 -2.43 -10.91
C PRO A 244 12.45 -2.60 -12.42
N PRO A 245 13.15 -1.87 -13.31
CA PRO A 245 12.91 -1.92 -14.76
C PRO A 245 13.12 -3.29 -15.41
N GLU A 246 13.85 -4.18 -14.74
CA GLU A 246 14.04 -5.56 -15.20
C GLU A 246 12.76 -6.40 -15.08
N GLU A 247 11.83 -6.01 -14.19
CA GLU A 247 10.59 -6.74 -13.89
C GLU A 247 9.33 -5.96 -14.30
N TYR A 248 9.44 -4.64 -14.47
CA TYR A 248 8.35 -3.71 -14.72
C TYR A 248 8.64 -2.87 -15.97
N PRO A 249 7.62 -2.61 -16.82
CA PRO A 249 7.77 -1.85 -18.07
C PRO A 249 8.08 -0.36 -17.86
#